data_AF-A0A2V5UBB0-F1
#
_entry.id   AF-A0A2V5UBB0-F1
#
_cell.length_a   1.000
_cell.length_b   1.000
_cell.length_c   1.000
_cell.angle_alpha   90.00
_cell.angle_beta   90.00
_cell.angle_gamma   90.00
#
_symmetry.space_group_name_H-M   'P 1'
#
loop_
_entity.id
_entity.type
_entity.pdbx_description
1 polymer ?
#
loop_
_entity_poly.entity_id
_entity_poly.type
_entity_poly.pdbx_seq_one_letter_code
_entity_poly.pdbx_strand_id
1 'polypeptide(L)' 'LVARKPWIVPIPGTTKLHRLEENIGAISVELTPDDLRDIESAASKITVHGARYPERLEQMTGR' A
#
# COMPACT_ATOMS: atom_id res chain seq x y z
N LEU A 1 -2.07 -6.19 3.97
CA LEU A 1 -1.79 -6.50 2.53
C LEU A 1 -1.17 -7.88 2.35
N VAL A 2 -0.17 -8.28 3.15
CA VAL A 2 0.30 -9.69 3.22
C VAL A 2 -0.82 -10.63 3.71
N ALA A 3 -1.65 -10.17 4.65
CA ALA A 3 -2.81 -10.91 5.15
C ALA A 3 -3.96 -11.13 4.13
N ARG A 4 -3.90 -10.54 2.93
CA ARG A 4 -5.01 -10.65 1.94
C ARG A 4 -4.83 -11.81 0.99
N LYS A 5 -3.65 -11.98 0.40
CA LYS A 5 -3.34 -13.03 -0.59
C LYS A 5 -1.88 -13.49 -0.43
N PRO A 6 -1.59 -14.78 -0.54
CA PRO A 6 -0.27 -15.34 -0.24
C PRO A 6 0.86 -14.87 -1.18
N TRP A 7 0.53 -14.27 -2.34
CA TRP A 7 1.50 -13.76 -3.31
C TRP A 7 1.75 -12.24 -3.22
N ILE A 8 1.21 -11.57 -2.22
CA ILE A 8 1.46 -10.12 -2.01
C ILE A 8 2.72 -9.95 -1.17
N VAL A 9 3.79 -9.45 -1.80
CA VAL A 9 5.06 -9.15 -1.13
C VAL A 9 5.27 -7.63 -1.06
N PRO A 10 5.34 -7.03 0.13
CA PRO A 10 5.62 -5.60 0.28
C PRO A 10 7.11 -5.32 0.02
N ILE A 11 7.39 -4.22 -0.66
CA ILE A 11 8.77 -3.78 -0.96
C ILE A 11 8.95 -2.36 -0.39
N PRO A 12 9.00 -2.20 0.95
CA PRO A 12 9.15 -0.89 1.56
C PRO A 12 10.57 -0.35 1.30
N GLY A 13 10.65 0.84 0.69
CA GLY A 13 11.90 1.57 0.53
C GLY A 13 12.01 2.68 1.58
N THR A 14 13.15 2.79 2.26
CA THR A 14 13.43 3.90 3.19
C THR A 14 14.94 4.20 3.23
N THR A 15 15.29 5.45 3.51
CA THR A 15 16.68 5.89 3.72
C THR A 15 17.04 5.98 5.20
N LYS A 16 16.06 5.80 6.11
CA LYS A 16 16.24 5.96 7.56
C LYS A 16 16.19 4.60 8.26
N LEU A 17 17.19 4.32 9.10
CA LEU A 17 17.33 3.04 9.78
C LEU A 17 16.14 2.72 10.70
N HIS A 18 15.68 3.66 11.53
CA HIS A 18 14.52 3.42 12.41
C HIS A 18 13.24 3.07 11.64
N ARG A 19 13.09 3.58 10.40
CA ARG A 19 11.94 3.21 9.54
C ARG A 19 12.08 1.81 8.98
N LEU A 20 13.30 1.32 8.77
CA LEU A 20 13.52 -0.06 8.36
C LEU A 20 13.08 -1.00 9.48
N GLU A 21 13.50 -0.72 10.72
CA GLU A 21 13.14 -1.49 11.90
C GLU A 21 11.61 -1.51 12.11
N GLU A 22 10.95 -0.35 12.01
CA GLU A 22 9.49 -0.23 12.08
C GLU A 22 8.79 -1.06 10.99
N ASN A 23 9.23 -0.93 9.73
CA ASN A 23 8.64 -1.66 8.61
C ASN A 23 8.79 -3.18 8.73
N ILE A 24 9.92 -3.65 9.26
CA ILE A 24 10.13 -5.08 9.55
C ILE A 24 9.20 -5.51 10.68
N GLY A 25 9.05 -4.70 11.73
CA GLY A 25 8.16 -4.96 12.86
C GLY A 25 6.68 -5.11 12.48
N ALA A 26 6.27 -4.57 11.33
CA ALA A 26 4.91 -4.72 10.82
C ALA A 26 4.49 -6.19 10.58
N ILE A 27 5.45 -7.13 10.47
CA ILE A 27 5.14 -8.57 10.36
C ILE A 27 4.47 -9.14 11.62
N SER A 28 4.74 -8.54 12.78
CA SER A 28 4.22 -8.98 14.07
C SER A 28 2.85 -8.38 14.40
N VAL A 29 2.32 -7.53 13.52
CA VAL A 29 1.03 -6.88 13.72
C VAL A 29 -0.07 -7.79 13.19
N GLU A 30 -0.92 -8.25 14.10
CA GLU A 30 -2.15 -8.98 13.76
C GLU A 30 -3.32 -8.01 13.59
N LEU A 31 -4.08 -8.18 12.52
CA LEU A 31 -5.29 -7.39 12.27
C LEU A 31 -6.49 -8.33 12.27
N THR A 32 -7.53 -7.96 13.01
CA THR A 32 -8.79 -8.70 13.01
C THR A 32 -9.56 -8.45 11.70
N PRO A 33 -10.56 -9.29 11.39
CA PRO A 33 -11.44 -9.03 10.25
C PRO A 33 -12.17 -7.69 10.33
N ASP A 34 -12.50 -7.21 11.53
CA ASP A 34 -13.10 -5.89 11.74
C ASP A 34 -12.13 -4.76 11.43
N ASP A 35 -10.88 -4.84 11.92
CA ASP A 35 -9.85 -3.83 11.62
C ASP A 35 -9.64 -3.69 10.11
N LEU A 36 -9.61 -4.82 9.39
CA LEU A 36 -9.47 -4.83 7.93
C LEU A 36 -10.65 -4.16 7.22
N ARG A 37 -11.87 -4.36 7.71
CA ARG A 37 -13.08 -3.71 7.16
C ARG A 37 -13.04 -2.20 7.39
N ASP A 38 -12.64 -1.78 8.58
CA ASP A 38 -12.58 -0.37 8.95
C ASP A 38 -11.51 0.37 8.14
N ILE A 39 -10.33 -0.24 7.99
CA ILE A 39 -9.25 0.31 7.15
C ILE A 39 -9.71 0.45 5.69
N GLU A 40 -10.40 -0.55 5.14
CA GLU A 40 -10.88 -0.49 3.76
C GLU A 40 -12.00 0.55 3.56
N SER A 41 -12.93 0.63 4.51
CA SER A 41 -13.99 1.65 4.53
C SER A 41 -13.40 3.05 4.60
N ALA A 42 -12.37 3.28 5.42
CA ALA A 42 -11.67 4.56 5.49
C ALA A 42 -10.88 4.85 4.20
N ALA A 43 -10.13 3.87 3.67
CA ALA A 43 -9.32 4.03 2.47
C ALA A 43 -10.16 4.31 1.22
N SER A 44 -11.34 3.71 1.09
CA SER A 44 -12.25 3.93 -0.05
C SER A 44 -12.77 5.36 -0.17
N LYS A 45 -12.74 6.13 0.93
CA LYS A 45 -13.18 7.53 0.96
C LYS A 45 -12.08 8.50 0.56
N ILE A 46 -10.85 8.02 0.37
CA ILE A 46 -9.72 8.87 0.00
C ILE A 46 -9.81 9.20 -1.49
N THR A 47 -10.05 10.47 -1.79
CA THR A 47 -9.96 10.99 -3.17
C THR A 47 -8.50 10.98 -3.62
N VAL A 48 -8.19 10.16 -4.62
CA VAL A 48 -6.85 10.15 -5.23
C VAL A 48 -6.74 11.37 -6.13
N HIS A 49 -5.79 12.26 -5.82
CA HIS A 49 -5.54 13.46 -6.60
C HIS A 49 -4.32 13.27 -7.51
N GLY A 50 -4.47 13.62 -8.78
CA GLY A 50 -3.43 13.53 -9.80
C GLY A 50 -3.48 12.22 -10.59
N ALA A 51 -3.11 12.30 -11.88
CA ALA A 51 -2.96 11.13 -12.72
C ALA A 51 -1.65 10.39 -12.38
N ARG A 52 -1.65 9.06 -12.49
CA ARG A 52 -0.44 8.23 -12.25
C ARG A 52 0.72 8.64 -13.18
N TYR A 53 0.39 9.12 -14.37
CA TYR A 53 1.31 9.65 -15.35
C TYR A 53 0.80 11.00 -15.85
N PRO A 54 1.70 11.92 -16.27
CA PRO A 54 1.33 13.01 -17.16
C PRO A 54 0.61 12.47 -18.41
N GLU A 55 -0.39 13.18 -18.94
CA GLU A 55 -1.23 12.73 -20.08
C GLU A 55 -0.42 12.15 -21.25
N ARG A 56 0.72 12.78 -21.58
CA ARG A 56 1.60 12.34 -22.67
C ARG A 56 2.18 10.93 -22.44
N LEU A 57 2.50 10.58 -21.20
CA LEU A 57 3.03 9.26 -20.83
C LEU A 57 1.91 8.23 -20.67
N GLU A 58 0.72 8.66 -20.25
CA GLU A 58 -0.47 7.80 -20.19
C GLU A 58 -0.89 7.32 -21.58
N GLN A 59 -0.84 8.18 -22.60
CA GLN A 59 -1.11 7.82 -24.00
C GLN A 59 -0.17 6.74 -24.57
N MET A 60 0.97 6.49 -23.95
CA MET A 60 1.94 5.48 -24.37
C MET A 60 1.78 4.15 -23.62
N THR A 61 0.94 4.08 -22.60
CA THR A 61 0.66 2.85 -21.85
C THR A 61 -0.49 2.07 -22.49
N GLY A 62 -0.27 0.79 -22.84
CA GLY A 62 -1.30 -0.09 -23.42
C GLY A 62 -1.16 -0.46 -24.90
N ARG A 63 0.01 -0.27 -25.52
CA ARG A 63 0.35 -0.92 -26.80
C ARG A 63 0.90 -2.33 -26.59
#